data_AF-A0A6N8W5Z4-F1
#
_entry.id   AF-A0A6N8W5Z4-F1
#
_cell.length_a   1.000
_cell.length_b   1.000
_cell.length_c   1.000
_cell.angle_alpha   90.00
_cell.angle_beta   90.00
_cell.angle_gamma   90.00
#
_symmetry.space_group_name_H-M   'P 1'
#
loop_
_entity.id
_entity.type
_entity.pdbx_description
1 polymer ?
#
loop_
_entity_poly.entity_id
_entity_poly.type
_entity_poly.pdbx_seq_one_letter_code
_entity_poly.pdbx_strand_id
1 'polypeptide(L)'
;MENNKDDQQDAVESSETGSDGNEEMNSEPSSSTPGAGSTGEREEPLPPTADGPDDSGHGENPEPSPAEQFADSARTQAGEAASALRRGEFMHNAAVDVTADSDDRLIALLCYVTQVLIPLVMPAIVLLSASSKKRPFQRFHAVQSLALSITFIVFVLLLSVSLTIVAVVPVIGWLVTGLVVACLMPLLVLMGFMALAYYGYQAYQGKRFSIPGLTSFLQDQNWI
;
A
#
# COMPACT_ATOMS: atom_id res chain seq x y z
N MET A 1 49.44 29.43 2.91
CA MET A 1 50.40 30.32 2.22
C MET A 1 51.13 29.43 1.25
N GLU A 2 51.03 29.47 -0.07
CA GLU A 2 50.42 30.30 -1.13
C GLU A 2 50.35 29.34 -2.34
N ASN A 3 49.28 29.31 -3.14
CA ASN A 3 49.17 29.99 -4.45
C ASN A 3 50.43 29.84 -5.34
N ASN A 4 50.42 29.60 -6.65
CA ASN A 4 49.44 29.49 -7.74
C ASN A 4 50.26 29.77 -9.03
N LYS A 5 49.92 29.11 -10.15
CA LYS A 5 50.20 29.56 -11.55
C LYS A 5 51.68 29.64 -11.99
N ASP A 6 52.10 29.53 -13.24
CA ASP A 6 51.57 29.41 -14.61
C ASP A 6 52.63 28.58 -15.39
N ASP A 7 52.32 27.82 -16.44
CA ASP A 7 52.53 28.18 -17.86
C ASP A 7 51.88 27.06 -18.70
N GLN A 8 50.80 27.24 -19.47
CA GLN A 8 50.63 27.97 -20.74
C GLN A 8 51.58 27.57 -21.87
N GLN A 9 51.09 26.66 -22.73
CA GLN A 9 51.37 26.43 -24.16
C GLN A 9 50.45 25.25 -24.56
N ASP A 10 49.55 25.25 -25.53
CA ASP A 10 49.36 26.12 -26.68
C ASP A 10 47.89 26.05 -27.15
N ALA A 11 47.43 27.21 -27.63
CA ALA A 11 46.67 27.48 -28.86
C ALA A 11 45.56 26.46 -29.30
N VAL A 12 44.28 26.83 -29.24
CA VAL A 12 43.52 27.66 -30.22
C VAL A 12 43.11 26.86 -31.46
N GLU A 13 41.83 26.48 -31.52
CA GLU A 13 40.85 26.75 -32.60
C GLU A 13 39.50 26.23 -32.04
N SER A 14 38.57 27.06 -31.52
CA SER A 14 37.66 27.95 -32.25
C SER A 14 36.95 27.20 -33.39
N SER A 15 35.64 27.18 -33.55
CA SER A 15 34.59 27.98 -32.96
C SER A 15 33.23 27.44 -33.47
N GLU A 16 32.18 27.82 -32.74
CA GLU A 16 30.88 28.26 -33.31
C GLU A 16 29.95 27.16 -33.86
N THR A 17 28.64 27.12 -33.58
CA THR A 17 27.62 28.10 -33.17
C THR A 17 26.44 27.25 -32.62
N GLY A 18 25.58 27.65 -31.68
CA GLY A 18 24.98 28.96 -31.50
C GLY A 18 23.56 28.95 -32.11
N SER A 19 22.52 28.81 -31.28
CA SER A 19 21.14 29.27 -31.52
C SER A 19 20.34 29.04 -30.21
N ASP A 20 20.26 30.03 -29.33
CA ASP A 20 19.25 31.11 -29.26
C ASP A 20 17.81 30.64 -29.07
N GLY A 21 17.18 31.14 -28.00
CA GLY A 21 15.75 30.97 -27.76
C GLY A 21 15.29 31.20 -26.33
N ASN A 22 15.57 32.39 -25.76
CA ASN A 22 14.85 32.94 -24.62
C ASN A 22 13.50 33.46 -25.14
N GLU A 23 12.37 32.90 -24.72
CA GLU A 23 11.08 33.61 -24.70
C GLU A 23 10.30 33.26 -23.42
N GLU A 24 10.26 34.24 -22.52
CA GLU A 24 9.17 34.42 -21.57
C GLU A 24 7.83 34.39 -22.30
N MET A 25 6.88 33.56 -21.87
CA MET A 25 5.47 33.85 -22.10
C MET A 25 4.62 33.42 -20.91
N ASN A 26 4.60 34.34 -19.95
CA ASN A 26 3.57 34.47 -18.95
C ASN A 26 2.20 34.61 -19.66
N SER A 27 1.27 33.68 -19.43
CA SER A 27 -0.12 33.82 -19.89
C SER A 27 -1.08 32.99 -19.02
N GLU A 28 -1.48 33.59 -17.90
CA GLU A 28 -2.83 33.37 -17.36
C GLU A 28 -3.86 33.94 -18.34
N PRO A 29 -5.01 33.28 -18.49
CA PRO A 29 -6.25 34.01 -18.69
C PRO A 29 -7.22 33.70 -17.55
N SER A 30 -7.60 34.78 -16.88
CA SER A 30 -8.75 34.85 -15.99
C SER A 30 -10.06 34.50 -16.71
N SER A 31 -11.02 34.03 -15.91
CA SER A 31 -12.48 34.17 -16.06
C SER A 31 -13.20 33.34 -17.14
N SER A 32 -14.11 32.48 -16.67
CA SER A 32 -15.43 32.29 -17.29
C SER A 32 -16.38 31.59 -16.33
N THR A 33 -17.17 32.41 -15.63
CA THR A 33 -18.48 32.06 -15.07
C THR A 33 -19.44 31.74 -16.22
N PRO A 34 -20.39 30.80 -16.04
CA PRO A 34 -21.68 30.89 -16.71
C PRO A 34 -22.76 31.21 -15.68
N GLY A 35 -23.15 32.48 -15.63
CA GLY A 35 -24.42 32.91 -15.05
C GLY A 35 -25.31 33.41 -16.19
N ALA A 36 -26.42 32.72 -16.42
CA ALA A 36 -27.62 33.13 -17.16
C ALA A 36 -28.61 31.96 -17.08
N GLY A 37 -29.90 32.06 -16.80
CA GLY A 37 -30.84 33.14 -16.51
C GLY A 37 -32.14 32.43 -16.11
N SER A 38 -32.79 32.84 -15.02
CA SER A 38 -34.03 33.63 -15.02
C SER A 38 -35.15 33.15 -15.96
N THR A 39 -36.18 32.57 -15.36
CA THR A 39 -37.63 32.77 -15.65
C THR A 39 -38.31 32.61 -14.27
N GLY A 40 -38.79 33.68 -13.62
CA GLY A 40 -40.10 34.30 -13.86
C GLY A 40 -41.20 33.41 -13.25
N GLU A 41 -42.13 33.80 -12.38
CA GLU A 41 -42.68 35.10 -11.98
C GLU A 41 -43.54 34.91 -10.71
N ARG A 42 -43.89 36.04 -10.06
CA ARG A 42 -44.97 36.32 -9.08
C ARG A 42 -44.64 36.36 -7.58
N GLU A 43 -44.31 37.59 -7.15
CA GLU A 43 -44.74 38.16 -5.87
C GLU A 43 -46.22 38.55 -5.90
N GLU A 44 -46.94 38.23 -4.81
CA GLU A 44 -47.99 39.02 -4.09
C GLU A 44 -48.96 38.07 -3.34
N PRO A 45 -49.66 38.52 -2.27
CA PRO A 45 -49.26 39.37 -1.14
C PRO A 45 -49.63 38.71 0.23
N LEU A 46 -48.93 39.08 1.31
CA LEU A 46 -49.32 38.77 2.69
C LEU A 46 -50.64 39.49 3.06
N PRO A 47 -51.56 38.84 3.80
CA PRO A 47 -51.85 39.29 5.19
C PRO A 47 -52.42 38.17 6.10
N PRO A 48 -52.85 38.46 7.35
CA PRO A 48 -52.26 39.26 8.40
C PRO A 48 -51.82 38.38 9.59
N THR A 49 -51.00 38.95 10.47
CA THR A 49 -50.72 38.46 11.82
C THR A 49 -52.00 38.14 12.57
N ALA A 50 -52.14 36.90 13.04
CA ALA A 50 -53.04 36.53 14.11
C ALA A 50 -52.20 36.13 15.32
N ASP A 51 -52.14 37.04 16.30
CA ASP A 51 -51.68 36.76 17.65
C ASP A 51 -52.46 35.55 18.22
N GLY A 52 -51.72 34.60 18.77
CA GLY A 52 -52.21 33.45 19.54
C GLY A 52 -51.08 32.95 20.43
N PRO A 53 -51.39 32.55 21.67
CA PRO A 53 -50.74 33.05 22.87
C PRO A 53 -49.31 32.53 23.07
N ASP A 54 -48.51 33.35 23.74
CA ASP A 54 -47.31 32.95 24.45
C ASP A 54 -47.59 31.69 25.29
N ASP A 55 -47.14 30.53 24.80
CA ASP A 55 -46.87 29.39 25.66
C ASP A 55 -45.37 29.29 25.82
N SER A 56 -44.89 30.04 26.82
CA SER A 56 -43.60 29.82 27.46
C SER A 56 -43.60 28.45 28.15
N GLY A 57 -43.54 27.40 27.35
CA GLY A 57 -43.29 26.03 27.78
C GLY A 57 -41.84 25.67 27.50
N HIS A 58 -40.98 25.74 28.51
CA HIS A 58 -39.76 24.93 28.55
C HIS A 58 -40.17 23.45 28.47
N GLY A 59 -40.15 22.87 27.27
CA GLY A 59 -40.32 21.45 27.03
C GLY A 59 -39.06 20.93 26.34
N GLU A 60 -38.33 20.09 27.07
CA GLU A 60 -37.08 19.45 26.68
C GLU A 60 -37.08 18.98 25.22
N ASN A 61 -36.01 19.28 24.47
CA ASN A 61 -35.69 18.49 23.27
C ASN A 61 -35.69 17.02 23.72
N PRO A 62 -36.61 16.16 23.26
CA PRO A 62 -36.62 14.79 23.70
C PRO A 62 -35.29 14.18 23.28
N GLU A 63 -34.50 13.76 24.26
CA GLU A 63 -33.27 13.01 24.03
C GLU A 63 -33.61 11.87 23.05
N PRO A 64 -32.93 11.80 21.89
CA PRO A 64 -33.29 10.84 20.85
C PRO A 64 -33.29 9.45 21.47
N SER A 65 -34.35 8.69 21.22
CA SER A 65 -34.47 7.36 21.83
C SER A 65 -33.24 6.51 21.43
N PRO A 66 -32.82 5.54 22.25
CA PRO A 66 -31.66 4.69 21.92
C PRO A 66 -31.78 4.03 20.54
N ALA A 67 -33.01 3.75 20.10
CA ALA A 67 -33.31 3.22 18.77
C ALA A 67 -33.06 4.25 17.65
N GLU A 68 -33.38 5.53 17.87
CA GLU A 68 -33.12 6.60 16.89
C GLU A 68 -31.63 6.93 16.79
N GLN A 69 -30.92 6.96 17.93
CA GLN A 69 -29.45 7.14 17.92
C GLN A 69 -28.74 5.98 17.20
N PHE A 70 -29.22 4.75 17.41
CA PHE A 70 -28.71 3.59 16.68
C PHE A 70 -29.05 3.67 15.18
N ALA A 71 -30.27 4.08 14.84
CA ALA A 71 -30.67 4.24 13.43
C ALA A 71 -29.87 5.33 12.73
N ASP A 72 -29.57 6.45 13.39
CA ASP A 72 -28.77 7.53 12.83
C ASP A 72 -27.29 7.16 12.70
N SER A 73 -26.70 6.50 13.69
CA SER A 73 -25.34 5.97 13.58
C SER A 73 -25.22 4.89 12.49
N ALA A 74 -26.24 4.06 12.30
CA ALA A 74 -26.29 3.10 11.20
C ALA A 74 -26.41 3.79 9.83
N ARG A 75 -27.22 4.86 9.72
CA ARG A 75 -27.35 5.65 8.49
C ARG A 75 -26.07 6.38 8.13
N THR A 76 -25.38 6.97 9.10
CA THR A 76 -24.08 7.64 8.85
C THR A 76 -23.02 6.63 8.44
N GLN A 77 -22.90 5.50 9.14
CA GLN A 77 -21.98 4.43 8.77
C GLN A 77 -22.27 3.87 7.36
N ALA A 78 -23.54 3.68 7.02
CA ALA A 78 -23.94 3.21 5.70
C ALA A 78 -23.67 4.26 4.60
N GLY A 79 -23.90 5.54 4.89
CA GLY A 79 -23.60 6.65 3.98
C GLY A 79 -22.11 6.81 3.72
N GLU A 80 -21.29 6.69 4.76
CA GLU A 80 -19.82 6.68 4.67
C GLU A 80 -19.34 5.48 3.85
N ALA A 81 -19.82 4.27 4.15
CA ALA A 81 -19.48 3.06 3.39
C ALA A 81 -19.89 3.15 1.92
N ALA A 82 -21.08 3.68 1.62
CA ALA A 82 -21.56 3.89 0.26
C ALA A 82 -20.74 4.95 -0.49
N SER A 83 -20.30 6.01 0.20
CA SER A 83 -19.43 7.03 -0.39
C SER A 83 -18.03 6.49 -0.68
N ALA A 84 -17.47 5.65 0.21
CA ALA A 84 -16.21 4.95 -0.02
C ALA A 84 -16.33 3.93 -1.17
N LEU A 85 -17.45 3.21 -1.27
CA LEU A 85 -17.80 2.36 -2.42
C LEU A 85 -17.92 3.14 -3.73
N ARG A 86 -18.49 4.34 -3.69
CA ARG A 86 -18.59 5.20 -4.87
C ARG A 86 -17.24 5.76 -5.32
N ARG A 87 -16.33 6.01 -4.36
CA ARG A 87 -14.98 6.53 -4.62
C ARG A 87 -13.95 5.45 -4.96
N GLY A 88 -14.30 4.16 -4.92
CA GLY A 88 -13.31 3.09 -5.11
C GLY A 88 -12.41 2.83 -3.89
N GLU A 89 -12.65 3.49 -2.76
CA GLU A 89 -11.77 3.48 -1.58
C GLU A 89 -11.70 2.13 -0.85
N PHE A 90 -12.68 1.25 -1.05
CA PHE A 90 -12.70 -0.12 -0.52
C PHE A 90 -11.56 -0.98 -1.08
N MET A 91 -11.05 -0.68 -2.28
CA MET A 91 -9.86 -1.33 -2.84
C MET A 91 -8.55 -0.65 -2.39
N HIS A 92 -8.65 0.59 -1.89
CA HIS A 92 -7.53 1.42 -1.47
C HIS A 92 -7.17 1.24 0.02
N ASN A 93 -8.14 0.89 0.88
CA ASN A 93 -7.99 0.91 2.34
C ASN A 93 -7.51 -0.39 3.01
N ALA A 94 -6.82 -1.28 2.30
CA ALA A 94 -5.90 -2.17 2.99
C ALA A 94 -4.69 -1.33 3.43
N ALA A 95 -4.82 -0.63 4.56
CA ALA A 95 -3.86 0.30 5.19
C ALA A 95 -2.60 0.61 4.36
N VAL A 96 -2.77 1.46 3.35
CA VAL A 96 -1.64 1.97 2.55
C VAL A 96 -0.84 2.92 3.43
N ASP A 97 0.46 2.66 3.56
CA ASP A 97 1.37 3.54 4.25
C ASP A 97 1.71 4.76 3.39
N VAL A 98 1.09 5.89 3.71
CA VAL A 98 1.34 7.18 3.05
C VAL A 98 2.73 7.74 3.31
N THR A 99 3.44 7.22 4.33
CA THR A 99 4.82 7.62 4.66
C THR A 99 5.88 6.83 3.88
N ALA A 100 5.48 5.77 3.18
CA ALA A 100 6.36 4.95 2.37
C ALA A 100 6.59 5.55 0.98
N ASP A 101 7.85 5.89 0.70
CA ASP A 101 8.28 6.42 -0.60
C ASP A 101 8.33 5.32 -1.68
N SER A 102 8.46 5.73 -2.94
CA SER A 102 8.52 4.81 -4.09
C SER A 102 9.68 3.82 -3.99
N ASP A 103 10.85 4.27 -3.52
CA ASP A 103 12.02 3.42 -3.29
C ASP A 103 11.77 2.39 -2.17
N ASP A 104 11.09 2.80 -1.09
CA ASP A 104 10.75 1.91 0.03
C ASP A 104 9.81 0.78 -0.44
N ARG A 105 8.83 1.12 -1.30
CA ARG A 105 7.89 0.17 -1.92
C ARG A 105 8.57 -0.80 -2.88
N LEU A 106 9.50 -0.30 -3.69
CA LEU A 106 10.28 -1.14 -4.61
C LEU A 106 11.14 -2.14 -3.82
N ILE A 107 11.84 -1.67 -2.78
CA ILE A 107 12.66 -2.55 -1.95
C ILE A 107 11.81 -3.57 -1.18
N ALA A 108 10.62 -3.17 -0.71
CA ALA A 108 9.69 -4.09 -0.07
C ALA A 108 9.23 -5.21 -1.04
N LEU A 109 8.92 -4.88 -2.30
CA LEU A 109 8.62 -5.87 -3.34
C LEU A 109 9.83 -6.78 -3.63
N LEU A 110 11.03 -6.20 -3.76
CA LEU A 110 12.27 -6.94 -4.00
C LEU A 110 12.53 -7.99 -2.91
N CYS A 111 12.21 -7.69 -1.65
CA CYS A 111 12.34 -8.63 -0.55
C CYS A 111 11.51 -9.91 -0.73
N TYR A 112 10.40 -9.87 -1.48
CA TYR A 112 9.59 -11.06 -1.81
C TYR A 112 10.04 -11.70 -3.13
N VAL A 113 10.25 -10.92 -4.18
CA VAL A 113 10.58 -11.45 -5.52
C VAL A 113 11.92 -12.19 -5.52
N THR A 114 12.91 -11.64 -4.83
CA THR A 114 14.25 -12.27 -4.76
C THR A 114 14.26 -13.59 -4.01
N GLN A 115 13.25 -13.90 -3.19
CA GLN A 115 13.17 -15.18 -2.49
C GLN A 115 13.10 -16.38 -3.44
N VAL A 116 12.59 -16.15 -4.66
CA VAL A 116 12.48 -17.19 -5.69
C VAL A 116 13.85 -17.55 -6.26
N LEU A 117 14.73 -16.56 -6.49
CA LEU A 117 16.04 -16.78 -7.08
C LEU A 117 17.07 -17.15 -6.01
N ILE A 118 17.15 -16.35 -4.95
CA ILE A 118 18.13 -16.48 -3.88
C ILE A 118 17.43 -16.12 -2.56
N PRO A 119 16.84 -17.12 -1.86
CA PRO A 119 16.19 -16.88 -0.58
C PRO A 119 17.15 -16.26 0.43
N LEU A 120 16.60 -15.50 1.39
CA LEU A 120 17.29 -14.81 2.49
C LEU A 120 18.16 -13.60 2.13
N VAL A 121 18.81 -13.55 0.95
CA VAL A 121 19.88 -12.58 0.68
C VAL A 121 19.40 -11.14 0.72
N MET A 122 18.40 -10.78 -0.08
CA MET A 122 17.90 -9.39 -0.15
C MET A 122 17.28 -8.92 1.18
N PRO A 123 16.37 -9.69 1.81
CA PRO A 123 15.83 -9.32 3.13
C PRO A 123 16.92 -9.14 4.19
N ALA A 124 17.95 -10.00 4.19
CA ALA A 124 19.07 -9.89 5.11
C ALA A 124 19.90 -8.63 4.86
N ILE A 125 20.22 -8.32 3.60
CA ILE A 125 20.94 -7.09 3.23
C ILE A 125 20.16 -5.87 3.69
N VAL A 126 18.86 -5.82 3.43
CA VAL A 126 18.01 -4.70 3.82
C VAL A 126 17.98 -4.52 5.33
N LEU A 127 17.84 -5.60 6.10
CA LEU A 127 17.84 -5.53 7.57
C LEU A 127 19.19 -5.09 8.15
N LEU A 128 20.30 -5.58 7.59
CA LEU A 128 21.65 -5.21 7.99
C LEU A 128 22.04 -3.81 7.50
N SER A 129 21.40 -3.29 6.47
CA SER A 129 21.65 -1.95 5.96
C SER A 129 21.22 -0.88 6.97
N ALA A 130 21.90 0.26 6.96
CA ALA A 130 21.51 1.41 7.78
C ALA A 130 20.10 1.95 7.44
N SER A 131 19.55 1.59 6.27
CA SER A 131 18.22 1.98 5.83
C SER A 131 17.11 1.40 6.71
N SER A 132 17.28 0.20 7.26
CA SER A 132 16.26 -0.46 8.09
C SER A 132 15.89 0.33 9.36
N LYS A 133 16.83 1.13 9.89
CA LYS A 133 16.59 1.97 11.07
C LYS A 133 15.85 3.26 10.73
N LYS A 134 16.02 3.75 9.49
CA LYS A 134 15.45 5.03 9.03
C LYS A 134 14.09 4.84 8.35
N ARG A 135 13.80 3.63 7.84
CA ARG A 135 12.62 3.32 7.02
C ARG A 135 11.82 2.17 7.65
N PRO A 136 10.82 2.46 8.50
CA PRO A 136 10.06 1.41 9.21
C PRO A 136 9.23 0.53 8.26
N PHE A 137 8.74 1.08 7.15
CA PHE A 137 8.03 0.31 6.11
C PHE A 137 8.93 -0.76 5.48
N GLN A 138 10.13 -0.36 5.07
CA GLN A 138 11.13 -1.25 4.47
C GLN A 138 11.53 -2.35 5.47
N ARG A 139 11.79 -1.99 6.73
CA ARG A 139 12.11 -2.96 7.79
C ARG A 139 10.99 -3.97 8.01
N PHE A 140 9.73 -3.53 8.08
CA PHE A 140 8.58 -4.41 8.27
C PHE A 140 8.53 -5.53 7.22
N HIS A 141 8.58 -5.17 5.94
CA HIS A 141 8.52 -6.17 4.86
C HIS A 141 9.81 -7.00 4.75
N ALA A 142 10.97 -6.45 5.12
CA ALA A 142 12.22 -7.20 5.16
C ALA A 142 12.24 -8.25 6.29
N VAL A 143 11.77 -7.92 7.51
CA VAL A 143 11.63 -8.92 8.59
C VAL A 143 10.60 -9.97 8.22
N GLN A 144 9.43 -9.55 7.72
CA GLN A 144 8.35 -10.46 7.36
C GLN A 144 8.76 -11.45 6.26
N SER A 145 9.41 -10.96 5.20
CA SER A 145 9.93 -11.82 4.13
C SER A 145 11.06 -12.73 4.63
N LEU A 146 11.98 -12.23 5.48
CA LEU A 146 13.02 -13.08 6.07
C LEU A 146 12.39 -14.23 6.88
N ALA A 147 11.43 -13.92 7.74
CA ALA A 147 10.72 -14.91 8.55
C ALA A 147 9.98 -15.92 7.66
N LEU A 148 9.26 -15.45 6.63
CA LEU A 148 8.57 -16.32 5.68
C LEU A 148 9.55 -17.28 5.00
N SER A 149 10.73 -16.79 4.60
CA SER A 149 11.77 -17.61 3.99
C SER A 149 12.29 -18.68 4.96
N ILE A 150 12.53 -18.34 6.22
CA ILE A 150 12.99 -19.29 7.24
C ILE A 150 11.92 -20.36 7.50
N THR A 151 10.66 -19.95 7.67
CA THR A 151 9.53 -20.87 7.85
C THR A 151 9.38 -21.82 6.67
N PHE A 152 9.49 -21.31 5.44
CA PHE A 152 9.41 -22.13 4.24
C PHE A 152 10.58 -23.13 4.13
N ILE A 153 11.81 -22.71 4.44
CA ILE A 153 12.99 -23.60 4.45
C ILE A 153 12.79 -24.74 5.47
N VAL A 154 12.34 -24.42 6.69
CA VAL A 154 12.07 -25.45 7.71
C VAL A 154 10.98 -26.41 7.25
N PHE A 155 9.89 -25.91 6.66
CA PHE A 155 8.82 -26.73 6.11
C PHE A 155 9.32 -27.67 5.00
N VAL A 156 10.07 -27.14 4.03
CA VAL A 156 10.63 -27.93 2.92
C VAL A 156 11.62 -28.98 3.44
N LEU A 157 12.43 -28.64 4.44
CA LEU A 157 13.35 -29.58 5.06
C LEU A 157 12.58 -30.74 5.72
N LEU A 158 11.58 -30.44 6.54
CA LEU A 158 10.75 -31.46 7.19
C LEU A 158 9.99 -32.34 6.19
N LEU A 159 9.44 -31.73 5.14
CA LEU A 159 8.76 -32.44 4.06
C LEU A 159 9.72 -33.35 3.29
N SER A 160 10.92 -32.86 2.96
CA SER A 160 11.93 -33.64 2.25
C SER A 160 12.39 -34.86 3.05
N VAL A 161 12.66 -34.70 4.35
CA VAL A 161 13.01 -35.80 5.26
C VAL A 161 11.86 -36.82 5.35
N SER A 162 10.62 -36.35 5.44
CA SER A 162 9.45 -37.25 5.48
C SER A 162 9.31 -38.08 4.21
N LEU A 163 9.51 -37.46 3.04
CA LEU A 163 9.41 -38.14 1.74
C LEU A 163 10.58 -39.11 1.50
N THR A 164 11.78 -38.80 1.97
CA THR A 164 12.93 -39.71 1.85
C THR A 164 12.75 -40.96 2.71
N ILE A 165 12.19 -40.83 3.92
CA ILE A 165 11.85 -41.98 4.76
C ILE A 165 10.84 -42.90 4.07
N VAL A 166 9.78 -42.34 3.48
CA VAL A 166 8.77 -43.14 2.74
C VAL A 166 9.40 -43.82 1.52
N ALA A 167 10.32 -43.16 0.84
CA ALA A 167 11.01 -43.68 -0.35
C ALA A 167 11.97 -44.85 -0.06
N VAL A 168 12.28 -45.14 1.21
CA VAL A 168 13.08 -46.33 1.59
C VAL A 168 12.36 -47.63 1.25
N VAL A 169 11.02 -47.65 1.29
CA VAL A 169 10.23 -48.84 0.93
C VAL A 169 10.18 -48.96 -0.59
N PRO A 170 10.80 -49.99 -1.21
CA PRO A 170 10.80 -50.14 -2.66
C PRO A 170 9.40 -50.41 -3.19
N VAL A 171 9.16 -50.08 -4.46
CA VAL A 171 7.87 -50.19 -5.15
C VAL A 171 6.80 -49.23 -4.59
N ILE A 172 6.28 -49.47 -3.38
CA ILE A 172 5.19 -48.67 -2.81
C ILE A 172 5.65 -47.25 -2.47
N GLY A 173 6.80 -47.11 -1.80
CA GLY A 173 7.35 -45.81 -1.43
C GLY A 173 7.71 -44.98 -2.66
N TRP A 174 8.24 -45.62 -3.70
CA TRP A 174 8.56 -44.94 -4.96
C TRP A 174 7.32 -44.48 -5.72
N LEU A 175 6.24 -45.29 -5.75
CA LEU A 175 4.98 -44.89 -6.36
C LEU A 175 4.35 -43.69 -5.64
N VAL A 176 4.32 -43.72 -4.30
CA VAL A 176 3.75 -42.63 -3.49
C VAL A 176 4.61 -41.37 -3.60
N THR A 177 5.90 -41.45 -3.32
CA THR A 177 6.80 -40.29 -3.41
C THR A 177 6.88 -39.77 -4.85
N GLY A 178 6.90 -40.66 -5.84
CA GLY A 178 6.87 -40.29 -7.26
C GLY A 178 5.59 -39.54 -7.64
N LEU A 179 4.42 -39.98 -7.20
CA LEU A 179 3.15 -39.28 -7.42
C LEU A 179 3.13 -37.91 -6.74
N VAL A 180 3.58 -37.82 -5.49
CA VAL A 180 3.66 -36.55 -4.75
C VAL A 180 4.61 -35.58 -5.46
N VAL A 181 5.78 -36.04 -5.88
CA VAL A 181 6.76 -35.20 -6.57
C VAL A 181 6.32 -34.83 -7.98
N ALA A 182 5.62 -35.70 -8.70
CA ALA A 182 5.17 -35.41 -10.07
C ALA A 182 3.94 -34.50 -10.12
N CYS A 183 3.00 -34.64 -9.17
CA CYS A 183 1.72 -33.93 -9.22
C CYS A 183 1.60 -32.83 -8.15
N LEU A 184 1.94 -33.12 -6.90
CA LEU A 184 1.71 -32.20 -5.79
C LEU A 184 2.83 -31.16 -5.63
N MET A 185 4.09 -31.54 -5.86
CA MET A 185 5.22 -30.61 -5.75
C MET A 185 5.13 -29.44 -6.74
N PRO A 186 4.87 -29.64 -8.05
CA PRO A 186 4.72 -28.52 -8.99
C PRO A 186 3.56 -27.60 -8.61
N LEU A 187 2.45 -28.18 -8.12
CA LEU A 187 1.29 -27.41 -7.67
C LEU A 187 1.63 -26.57 -6.42
N LEU A 188 2.36 -27.13 -5.45
CA LEU A 188 2.78 -26.44 -4.24
C LEU A 188 3.78 -25.32 -4.55
N VAL A 189 4.75 -25.57 -5.43
CA VAL A 189 5.71 -24.55 -5.88
C VAL A 189 4.99 -23.43 -6.63
N LEU A 190 4.07 -23.77 -7.53
CA LEU A 190 3.27 -22.77 -8.25
C LEU A 190 2.43 -21.92 -7.29
N MET A 191 1.77 -22.56 -6.32
CA MET A 191 1.01 -21.86 -5.28
C MET A 191 1.90 -20.95 -4.43
N GLY A 192 3.08 -21.42 -4.04
CA GLY A 192 4.08 -20.61 -3.33
C GLY A 192 4.54 -19.41 -4.14
N PHE A 193 4.84 -19.60 -5.42
CA PHE A 193 5.23 -18.50 -6.32
C PHE A 193 4.12 -17.46 -6.46
N MET A 194 2.86 -17.89 -6.64
CA MET A 194 1.72 -16.99 -6.68
C MET A 194 1.52 -16.22 -5.36
N ALA A 195 1.71 -16.89 -4.21
CA ALA A 195 1.64 -16.24 -2.91
C ALA A 195 2.75 -15.17 -2.74
N LEU A 196 3.99 -15.48 -3.10
CA LEU A 196 5.11 -14.53 -3.06
C LEU A 196 4.89 -13.35 -4.00
N ALA A 197 4.41 -13.59 -5.21
CA ALA A 197 4.08 -12.54 -6.18
C ALA A 197 2.95 -11.64 -5.64
N TYR A 198 1.91 -12.22 -5.04
CA TYR A 198 0.83 -11.48 -4.42
C TYR A 198 1.31 -10.62 -3.23
N TYR A 199 2.13 -11.19 -2.34
CA TYR A 199 2.73 -10.46 -1.22
C TYR A 199 3.66 -9.33 -1.67
N GLY A 200 4.47 -9.58 -2.69
CA GLY A 200 5.31 -8.56 -3.32
C GLY A 200 4.47 -7.44 -3.94
N TYR A 201 3.39 -7.79 -4.65
CA TYR A 201 2.46 -6.82 -5.22
C TYR A 201 1.79 -5.95 -4.15
N GLN A 202 1.29 -6.56 -3.06
CA GLN A 202 0.71 -5.82 -1.94
C GLN A 202 1.74 -4.87 -1.29
N ALA A 203 2.98 -5.32 -1.13
CA ALA A 203 4.08 -4.49 -0.61
C ALA A 203 4.39 -3.32 -1.55
N TYR A 204 4.36 -3.52 -2.87
CA TYR A 204 4.56 -2.47 -3.86
C TYR A 204 3.47 -1.40 -3.82
N GLN A 205 2.22 -1.81 -3.55
CA GLN A 205 1.10 -0.88 -3.35
C GLN A 205 1.23 -0.07 -2.04
N GLY A 206 2.28 -0.29 -1.25
CA GLY A 206 2.52 0.39 0.02
C GLY A 206 1.70 -0.16 1.17
N LYS A 207 1.12 -1.36 1.04
CA LYS A 207 0.19 -1.92 2.03
C LYS A 207 0.93 -2.77 3.06
N ARG A 208 0.76 -2.47 4.35
CA ARG A 208 1.16 -3.39 5.42
C ARG A 208 0.09 -4.45 5.59
N PHE A 209 0.45 -5.70 5.35
CA PHE A 209 -0.45 -6.84 5.53
C PHE A 209 0.13 -7.79 6.56
N SER A 210 -0.76 -8.41 7.34
CA SER A 210 -0.41 -9.45 8.30
C SER A 210 -0.67 -10.83 7.71
N ILE A 211 0.36 -11.67 7.73
CA ILE A 211 0.24 -13.09 7.46
C ILE A 211 -0.20 -13.74 8.77
N PRO A 212 -1.41 -14.33 8.85
CA PRO A 212 -1.89 -14.93 10.09
C PRO A 212 -0.94 -16.02 10.57
N GLY A 213 -0.70 -16.06 11.89
CA GLY A 213 0.30 -16.93 12.51
C GLY A 213 1.72 -16.37 12.45
N LEU A 214 2.22 -16.00 11.27
CA LEU A 214 3.60 -15.54 11.11
C LEU A 214 3.81 -14.10 11.57
N THR A 215 3.01 -13.15 11.07
CA THR A 215 3.16 -11.73 11.42
C THR A 215 2.76 -11.48 12.88
N SER A 216 1.76 -12.18 13.41
CA SER A 216 1.40 -12.12 14.83
C SER A 216 2.56 -12.58 15.71
N PHE A 217 3.22 -13.70 15.38
CA PHE A 217 4.42 -14.15 16.09
C PHE A 217 5.53 -13.09 16.07
N LEU A 218 5.78 -12.45 14.92
CA LEU A 218 6.79 -11.40 14.82
C LEU A 218 6.45 -10.15 15.63
N GLN A 219 5.16 -9.79 15.73
CA GLN A 219 4.68 -8.71 16.59
C GLN A 219 4.86 -9.06 18.07
N ASP A 220 4.51 -10.29 18.47
CA ASP A 220 4.66 -10.76 19.86
C ASP A 220 6.13 -10.77 20.31
N GLN A 221 7.07 -11.01 19.39
CA GLN A 221 8.52 -10.93 19.64
C GLN A 221 9.10 -9.52 19.51
N ASN A 222 8.27 -8.51 19.20
CA ASN A 222 8.68 -7.11 18.99
C ASN A 222 9.75 -6.95 17.89
N TRP A 223 9.69 -7.78 16.84
CA TRP A 223 10.61 -7.70 15.70
C TRP A 223 10.16 -6.68 14.65
N ILE A 224 8.85 -6.43 14.58
CA ILE A 224 8.16 -5.49 13.68
C ILE A 224 7.20 -4.60 14.43
#